data_AF-A0A919CAQ0-F1
#
_entry.id   AF-A0A919CAQ0-F1
#
_cell.length_a   1.000
_cell.length_b   1.000
_cell.length_c   1.000
_cell.angle_alpha   90.00
_cell.angle_beta   90.00
_cell.angle_gamma   90.00
#
_symmetry.space_group_name_H-M   'P 1'
#
loop_
_entity.id
_entity.type
_entity.pdbx_description
1 polymer ?
#
loop_
_entity_poly.entity_id
_entity_poly.type
_entity_poly.pdbx_seq_one_letter_code
_entity_poly.pdbx_strand_id
1 'polypeptide(L)'
;MVGGTARSRAPRELARNPQDWPDAVLDDVAAAVVQTIARRLAAALNARGWSRRTAANQLGINRQTIGDVLDGRTWPDVATIARLEAGLNTPLWPPLARR
;
A
#
# COMPACT_ATOMS: atom_id res chain seq x y z
N MET A 1 -12.88 3.51 19.62
CA MET A 1 -11.70 3.86 18.79
C MET A 1 -10.53 3.03 19.31
N VAL A 2 -10.26 1.87 18.72
CA VAL A 2 -9.12 1.02 19.14
C VAL A 2 -7.94 1.33 18.24
N GLY A 3 -6.96 2.03 18.79
CA GLY A 3 -5.73 2.35 18.09
C GLY A 3 -4.67 2.75 19.11
N GLY A 4 -3.97 1.74 19.65
CA GLY A 4 -2.71 1.96 20.34
C GLY A 4 -1.76 2.77 19.45
N THR A 5 -0.81 3.45 20.09
CA THR A 5 0.18 4.36 19.50
C THR A 5 0.95 3.82 18.28
N ALA A 6 0.84 2.53 17.96
CA ALA A 6 1.44 1.87 16.80
C ALA A 6 1.08 2.49 15.43
N ARG A 7 -0.08 3.15 15.27
CA ARG A 7 -0.46 3.84 14.01
C ARG A 7 -0.19 5.35 14.00
N SER A 8 0.49 5.87 15.03
CA SER A 8 0.85 7.30 15.08
C SER A 8 1.88 7.69 14.01
N ARG A 9 2.72 6.72 13.60
CA ARG A 9 3.70 6.86 12.51
C ARG A 9 3.19 6.18 11.25
N ALA A 10 3.47 6.79 10.11
CA ALA A 10 3.16 6.22 8.81
C ALA A 10 4.09 5.02 8.52
N PRO A 11 3.66 4.03 7.72
CA PRO A 11 4.46 2.85 7.39
C PRO A 11 5.88 3.19 6.90
N ARG A 12 6.02 4.19 6.01
CA ARG A 12 7.33 4.62 5.50
C ARG A 12 8.26 5.16 6.58
N GLU A 13 7.71 5.73 7.64
CA GLU A 13 8.50 6.31 8.73
C GLU A 13 9.10 5.23 9.63
N LEU A 14 8.63 3.98 9.52
CA LEU A 14 9.21 2.83 10.21
C LEU A 14 10.41 2.22 9.45
N ALA A 15 10.70 2.71 8.25
CA ALA A 15 11.88 2.31 7.48
C ALA A 15 13.14 2.95 8.04
N ARG A 16 14.29 2.28 7.84
CA ARG A 16 15.60 2.82 8.22
C ARG A 16 15.89 4.16 7.52
N ASN A 17 15.45 4.29 6.28
CA ASN A 17 15.44 5.54 5.52
C ASN A 17 14.07 5.72 4.83
N PRO A 18 13.22 6.66 5.29
CA PRO A 18 11.90 6.89 4.70
C PRO A 18 11.91 7.38 3.24
N GLN A 19 13.02 7.97 2.76
CA GLN A 19 13.12 8.47 1.38
C GLN A 19 13.28 7.35 0.36
N ASP A 20 13.72 6.17 0.79
CA ASP A 20 13.93 5.01 -0.08
C ASP A 20 12.63 4.21 -0.28
N TRP A 21 11.50 4.68 0.24
CA TRP A 21 10.21 4.01 0.04
C TRP A 21 9.85 3.93 -1.46
N PRO A 22 9.34 2.79 -1.98
CA PRO A 22 8.95 1.56 -1.29
C PRO A 22 10.04 0.47 -1.25
N ASP A 23 11.30 0.81 -1.49
CA ASP A 23 12.44 -0.12 -1.57
C ASP A 23 13.30 -0.13 -0.29
N ALA A 24 12.94 0.69 0.69
CA ALA A 24 13.64 0.82 1.96
C ALA A 24 13.66 -0.50 2.79
N VAL A 25 14.65 -0.63 3.69
CA VAL A 25 14.70 -1.74 4.65
C VAL A 25 13.76 -1.46 5.83
N LEU A 26 12.93 -2.46 6.17
CA LEU A 26 11.96 -2.43 7.26
C LEU A 26 12.17 -3.60 8.21
N ASP A 27 12.18 -3.30 9.51
CA ASP A 27 12.20 -4.31 10.58
C ASP A 27 10.76 -4.61 11.10
N ASP A 28 9.82 -3.68 10.90
CA ASP A 28 8.42 -3.84 11.29
C ASP A 28 7.63 -4.69 10.28
N VAL A 29 7.01 -5.78 10.76
CA VAL A 29 6.30 -6.74 9.92
C VAL A 29 5.07 -6.13 9.25
N ALA A 30 4.31 -5.29 9.95
CA ALA A 30 3.11 -4.69 9.38
C ALA A 30 3.46 -3.66 8.30
N ALA A 31 4.51 -2.85 8.52
CA ALA A 31 5.02 -1.91 7.54
C ALA A 31 5.57 -2.64 6.30
N ALA A 32 6.26 -3.77 6.47
CA ALA A 32 6.74 -4.60 5.35
C ALA A 32 5.59 -5.16 4.49
N VAL A 33 4.44 -5.47 5.10
CA VAL A 33 3.21 -5.83 4.36
C VAL A 33 2.71 -4.63 3.56
N VAL A 34 2.60 -3.44 4.16
CA VAL A 34 2.17 -2.23 3.43
C VAL A 34 3.13 -1.88 2.29
N GLN A 35 4.42 -2.05 2.51
CA GLN A 35 5.44 -1.85 1.48
C GLN A 35 5.24 -2.81 0.29
N THR A 36 4.93 -4.08 0.57
CA THR A 36 4.64 -5.07 -0.47
C THR A 36 3.37 -4.70 -1.25
N ILE A 37 2.32 -4.25 -0.55
CA ILE A 37 1.10 -3.73 -1.17
C ILE A 37 1.43 -2.54 -2.09
N ALA A 38 2.24 -1.58 -1.62
CA ALA A 38 2.63 -0.40 -2.39
C ALA A 38 3.39 -0.79 -3.67
N ARG A 39 4.37 -1.69 -3.58
CA ARG A 39 5.12 -2.20 -4.75
C ARG A 39 4.21 -2.90 -5.76
N ARG A 40 3.34 -3.80 -5.29
CA ARG A 40 2.42 -4.54 -6.16
C ARG A 40 1.38 -3.63 -6.81
N LEU A 41 0.88 -2.64 -6.07
CA LEU A 41 -0.02 -1.62 -6.60
C LEU A 41 0.68 -0.80 -7.69
N ALA A 42 1.90 -0.31 -7.44
CA ALA A 42 2.68 0.43 -8.42
C ALA A 42 2.91 -0.40 -9.71
N ALA A 43 3.31 -1.66 -9.56
CA ALA A 43 3.49 -2.58 -10.69
C ALA A 43 2.19 -2.81 -11.47
N ALA A 44 1.07 -3.03 -10.78
CA ALA A 44 -0.23 -3.25 -11.39
C ALA A 44 -0.74 -2.02 -12.17
N LEU A 45 -0.52 -0.82 -11.64
CA LEU A 45 -0.87 0.43 -12.33
C LEU A 45 0.02 0.66 -13.56
N ASN A 46 1.33 0.45 -13.42
CA ASN A 46 2.29 0.59 -14.52
C ASN A 46 1.99 -0.38 -15.66
N ALA A 47 1.70 -1.64 -15.36
CA ALA A 47 1.35 -2.66 -16.35
C ALA A 47 0.08 -2.32 -17.17
N ARG A 48 -0.83 -1.51 -16.60
CA ARG A 48 -2.05 -1.05 -17.27
C ARG A 48 -1.90 0.34 -17.91
N GLY A 49 -0.75 1.00 -17.73
CA GLY A 49 -0.58 2.40 -18.12
C GLY A 49 -1.50 3.37 -17.37
N TRP A 50 -1.95 2.99 -16.17
CA TRP A 50 -2.93 3.78 -15.40
C TRP A 50 -2.23 4.85 -14.56
N SER A 51 -2.63 6.11 -14.78
CA SER A 51 -2.33 7.18 -13.84
C SER A 51 -3.09 6.99 -12.52
N ARG A 52 -2.64 7.62 -11.42
CA ARG A 52 -3.39 7.64 -10.15
C ARG A 52 -4.84 8.15 -10.32
N ARG A 53 -5.07 9.09 -11.25
CA ARG A 53 -6.40 9.61 -11.58
C ARG A 53 -7.25 8.56 -12.30
N THR A 54 -6.68 7.89 -13.29
CA THR A 54 -7.36 6.81 -14.02
C THR A 54 -7.73 5.68 -13.07
N ALA A 55 -6.80 5.27 -12.20
CA ALA A 55 -7.02 4.26 -11.19
C ALA A 55 -8.15 4.64 -10.22
N ALA A 56 -8.19 5.90 -9.76
CA ALA A 56 -9.26 6.37 -8.89
C ALA A 56 -10.66 6.18 -9.51
N ASN A 57 -10.79 6.55 -10.79
CA ASN A 57 -12.04 6.44 -11.53
C ASN A 57 -12.44 4.98 -11.79
N GLN A 58 -11.48 4.12 -12.13
CA GLN A 58 -11.75 2.69 -12.43
C GLN A 58 -12.04 1.87 -11.17
N LEU A 59 -11.39 2.20 -10.05
CA LEU A 59 -11.46 1.40 -8.80
C LEU A 59 -12.51 1.95 -7.82
N GLY A 60 -13.07 3.13 -8.07
CA GLY A 60 -14.01 3.78 -7.14
C GLY A 60 -13.35 4.16 -5.80
N ILE A 61 -12.04 4.40 -5.81
CA ILE A 61 -11.24 4.78 -4.64
C ILE A 61 -10.71 6.20 -4.83
N ASN A 62 -10.67 6.99 -3.76
CA ASN A 62 -10.14 8.34 -3.82
C ASN A 62 -8.67 8.34 -4.31
N ARG A 63 -8.35 9.23 -5.27
CA ARG A 63 -6.99 9.42 -5.81
C ARG A 63 -5.95 9.64 -4.71
N GLN A 64 -6.31 10.39 -3.66
CA GLN A 64 -5.46 10.66 -2.52
C GLN A 64 -5.14 9.37 -1.76
N THR A 65 -6.15 8.52 -1.50
CA THR A 65 -5.94 7.21 -0.85
C THR A 65 -4.99 6.33 -1.65
N ILE A 66 -5.13 6.26 -2.98
CA ILE A 66 -4.19 5.52 -3.84
C ILE A 66 -2.78 6.09 -3.70
N GLY A 67 -2.64 7.42 -3.72
CA GLY A 67 -1.35 8.09 -3.53
C GLY A 67 -0.73 7.81 -2.17
N ASP A 68 -1.50 7.88 -1.09
CA ASP A 68 -1.01 7.67 0.27
C ASP A 68 -0.58 6.22 0.51
N VAL A 69 -1.26 5.25 -0.10
CA VAL A 69 -0.84 3.85 -0.07
C VAL A 69 0.47 3.66 -0.85
N LEU A 70 0.56 4.18 -2.07
CA LEU A 70 1.77 4.11 -2.89
C LEU A 70 2.97 4.75 -2.19
N ASP A 71 2.77 5.91 -1.56
CA ASP A 71 3.81 6.71 -0.93
C ASP A 71 4.06 6.29 0.53
N GLY A 72 3.38 5.26 1.04
CA GLY A 72 3.57 4.73 2.40
C GLY A 72 3.16 5.68 3.52
N ARG A 73 2.26 6.62 3.24
CA ARG A 73 1.80 7.68 4.14
C ARG A 73 0.62 7.29 5.02
N THR A 74 -0.04 6.18 4.72
CA THR A 74 -1.19 5.69 5.48
C THR A 74 -1.14 4.19 5.70
N TRP A 75 -1.82 3.72 6.74
CA TRP A 75 -2.13 2.32 6.96
C TRP A 75 -3.42 1.99 6.20
N PRO A 76 -3.38 1.31 5.03
CA PRO A 76 -4.61 0.93 4.34
C PRO A 76 -5.42 -0.03 5.21
N ASP A 77 -6.74 0.18 5.24
CA ASP A 77 -7.65 -0.75 5.88
C ASP A 77 -7.97 -1.94 4.95
N VAL A 78 -8.59 -2.97 5.52
CA VAL A 78 -8.97 -4.19 4.80
C VAL A 78 -9.93 -3.88 3.65
N ALA A 79 -10.83 -2.93 3.84
CA ALA A 79 -11.81 -2.55 2.80
C ALA A 79 -11.13 -1.91 1.58
N THR A 80 -10.13 -1.05 1.79
CA THR A 80 -9.33 -0.43 0.73
C THR A 80 -8.57 -1.49 -0.05
N ILE A 81 -7.91 -2.43 0.65
CA ILE A 81 -7.14 -3.51 0.01
C ILE A 81 -8.07 -4.39 -0.82
N ALA A 82 -9.21 -4.83 -0.27
CA ALA A 82 -10.16 -5.68 -0.99
C ALA A 82 -10.70 -5.00 -2.27
N ARG A 83 -11.01 -3.70 -2.22
CA ARG A 83 -11.46 -2.95 -3.41
C ARG A 83 -10.35 -2.80 -4.45
N LEU A 84 -9.12 -2.55 -4.02
CA LEU A 84 -7.97 -2.49 -4.92
C LEU A 84 -7.75 -3.84 -5.61
N GLU A 85 -7.71 -4.93 -4.85
CA GLU A 85 -7.51 -6.29 -5.40
C GLU A 85 -8.63 -6.69 -6.36
N ALA A 86 -9.89 -6.42 -6.01
CA ALA A 86 -11.05 -6.72 -6.84
C ALA A 86 -11.03 -5.90 -8.15
N GLY A 87 -10.78 -4.59 -8.09
CA GLY A 87 -10.79 -3.74 -9.27
C GLY A 87 -9.54 -3.90 -10.15
N LEU A 88 -8.41 -4.32 -9.57
CA LEU A 88 -7.21 -4.65 -10.34
C LEU A 88 -7.22 -6.11 -10.82
N ASN A 89 -8.00 -7.00 -10.23
CA ASN A 89 -7.87 -8.45 -10.40
C ASN A 89 -6.41 -8.90 -10.18
N THR A 90 -5.80 -8.45 -9.08
CA THR A 90 -4.38 -8.71 -8.77
C THR A 90 -4.20 -8.79 -7.25
N PRO A 91 -3.59 -9.87 -6.71
CA PRO A 91 -3.36 -9.98 -5.27
C PRO A 91 -2.28 -8.99 -4.81
N LEU A 92 -2.67 -8.04 -3.98
CA LEU A 92 -1.79 -7.07 -3.34
C LEU A 92 -1.30 -7.57 -1.98
N TRP A 93 -2.13 -8.31 -1.25
CA TRP A 93 -1.73 -8.89 0.03
C TRP A 93 -0.65 -9.97 -0.18
N PRO A 94 0.46 -9.96 0.59
CA PRO A 94 1.48 -10.98 0.46
C PRO A 94 0.93 -12.34 0.91
N PRO A 95 1.24 -13.45 0.19
CA PRO A 95 0.94 -14.77 0.71
C PRO A 95 1.70 -14.97 2.02
N LEU A 96 1.19 -15.83 2.90
CA LEU A 96 1.96 -16.31 4.04
C LEU A 96 3.29 -16.85 3.51
N ALA A 97 4.41 -16.29 3.99
CA ALA A 97 5.71 -16.88 3.71
C ALA A 97 5.67 -18.30 4.27
N ARG A 98 5.70 -19.30 3.39
CA ARG A 98 5.97 -20.68 3.82
C ARG A 98 7.38 -20.66 4.40
N ARG A 99 7.48 -20.89 5.71
CA ARG A 99 8.76 -21.16 6.37
C ARG A 99 9.31 -22.49 5.89
#